data_AF-A0A286CYR2-F1
#
_entry.id   AF-A0A286CYR2-F1
#
_cell.length_a   1.000
_cell.length_b   1.000
_cell.length_c   1.000
_cell.angle_alpha   90.00
_cell.angle_beta   90.00
_cell.angle_gamma   90.00
#
_symmetry.space_group_name_H-M   'P 1'
#
loop_
_entity.id
_entity.type
_entity.pdbx_description
1 polymer ?
#
loop_
_entity_poly.entity_id
_entity_poly.type
_entity_poly.pdbx_seq_one_letter_code
_entity_poly.pdbx_strand_id
1 'polypeptide(L)'
;MKAFEAGLYELSHLFMFPVLALILLALAYAFVVLGAFMVEAWQRRTGRYRSQLASWHARHGGSSDDLELWILKRLEWLRITSRTAPMLGLVATMIPMGPALLALTRSDAQAVGENLVVAFSSVILALISASITFLILTVRRRWLLQELRSVERGLPTPAGAA
;
A
#
# COMPACT_ATOMS: atom_id res chain seq x y z
N MET A 1 11.88 -28.43 -26.42
CA MET A 1 12.37 -27.96 -25.11
C MET A 1 12.87 -26.52 -25.19
N LYS A 2 13.89 -26.19 -26.00
CA LYS A 2 14.40 -24.80 -26.16
C LYS A 2 13.36 -23.72 -26.55
N ALA A 3 12.39 -24.04 -27.41
CA ALA A 3 11.35 -23.08 -27.80
C ALA A 3 10.39 -22.71 -26.66
N PHE A 4 10.14 -23.66 -25.73
CA PHE A 4 9.30 -23.42 -24.56
C PHE A 4 10.04 -22.58 -23.51
N GLU A 5 11.33 -22.85 -23.30
CA GLU A 5 12.21 -22.06 -22.43
C GLU A 5 12.35 -20.61 -22.93
N ALA A 6 12.55 -20.41 -24.24
CA ALA A 6 12.60 -19.08 -24.84
C ALA A 6 11.26 -18.32 -24.71
N GLY A 7 10.13 -19.02 -24.89
CA GLY A 7 8.81 -18.44 -24.69
C GLY A 7 8.54 -18.00 -23.25
N LEU A 8 8.98 -18.80 -22.27
CA LEU A 8 8.87 -18.46 -20.84
C LEU A 8 9.73 -17.25 -20.45
N TYR A 9 10.92 -17.11 -21.05
CA TYR A 9 11.80 -15.98 -20.83
C TYR A 9 11.21 -14.67 -21.34
N GLU A 10 10.73 -14.66 -22.59
CA GLU A 10 10.02 -13.53 -23.21
C GLU A 10 8.79 -13.13 -22.39
N LEU A 11 7.98 -14.12 -21.98
CA LEU A 11 6.82 -13.89 -21.11
C LEU A 11 7.22 -13.25 -19.79
N SER A 12 8.23 -13.77 -19.10
CA SER A 12 8.67 -13.23 -17.81
C SER A 12 9.15 -11.78 -17.93
N HIS A 13 9.84 -11.46 -19.02
CA HIS A 13 10.32 -10.11 -19.29
C HIS A 13 9.16 -9.14 -19.60
N LEU A 14 8.12 -9.61 -20.30
CA LEU A 14 6.89 -8.85 -20.52
C LEU A 14 6.23 -8.45 -19.19
N PHE A 15 6.30 -9.30 -18.16
CA PHE A 15 5.76 -9.01 -16.83
C PHE A 15 6.60 -8.03 -16.00
N MET A 16 7.85 -7.72 -16.39
CA MET A 16 8.67 -6.74 -15.67
C MET A 16 8.03 -5.34 -15.69
N PHE A 17 7.61 -4.90 -16.87
CA PHE A 17 7.00 -3.58 -17.05
C PHE A 17 5.73 -3.36 -16.19
N PRO A 18 4.73 -4.27 -16.18
CA PRO A 18 3.56 -4.10 -15.32
C PRO A 18 3.92 -4.19 -13.83
N VAL A 19 4.89 -5.01 -13.43
CA VAL A 19 5.34 -5.05 -12.02
C VAL A 19 5.93 -3.70 -11.59
N LEU A 20 6.81 -3.12 -12.41
CA LEU A 20 7.38 -1.80 -12.14
C LEU A 20 6.29 -0.71 -12.10
N ALA A 21 5.35 -0.73 -13.05
CA ALA A 21 4.23 0.21 -13.08
C ALA A 21 3.36 0.09 -11.82
N LEU A 22 3.08 -1.13 -11.35
CA LEU A 22 2.33 -1.36 -10.11
C LEU A 22 3.09 -0.89 -8.86
N ILE A 23 4.42 -1.06 -8.82
CA ILE A 23 5.25 -0.53 -7.73
C ILE A 23 5.19 1.00 -7.70
N LEU A 24 5.33 1.65 -8.86
CA LEU A 24 5.23 3.11 -8.97
C LEU A 24 3.83 3.63 -8.60
N LEU A 25 2.77 2.93 -9.02
CA LEU A 25 1.39 3.26 -8.67
C LEU A 25 1.17 3.10 -7.15
N ALA A 26 1.65 2.00 -6.56
CA ALA A 26 1.58 1.78 -5.13
C ALA A 26 2.30 2.90 -4.36
N LEU A 27 3.49 3.30 -4.82
CA LEU A 27 4.27 4.39 -4.22
C LEU A 27 3.52 5.74 -4.31
N ALA A 28 2.97 6.07 -5.48
CA ALA A 28 2.16 7.29 -5.65
C ALA A 28 0.95 7.28 -4.72
N TYR A 29 0.23 6.16 -4.64
CA TYR A 29 -0.87 5.97 -3.70
C TYR A 29 -0.43 6.14 -2.25
N ALA A 30 0.72 5.58 -1.85
CA ALA A 30 1.26 5.74 -0.51
C ALA A 30 1.50 7.21 -0.15
N PHE A 31 2.05 8.01 -1.08
CA PHE A 31 2.24 9.45 -0.86
C PHE A 31 0.92 10.22 -0.75
N VAL A 32 -0.06 9.92 -1.61
CA VAL A 32 -1.39 10.55 -1.55
C VAL A 32 -2.06 10.27 -0.20
N VAL A 33 -2.03 9.01 0.24
CA VAL A 33 -2.64 8.58 1.50
C VAL A 33 -1.86 9.14 2.70
N LEU A 34 -0.54 9.24 2.62
CA LEU A 34 0.29 9.88 3.65
C LEU A 34 -0.06 11.35 3.80
N GLY A 35 -0.18 12.10 2.70
CA GLY A 35 -0.59 13.51 2.71
C GLY A 35 -1.98 13.68 3.34
N ALA A 36 -2.95 12.87 2.91
CA ALA A 36 -4.29 12.89 3.49
C ALA A 36 -4.28 12.54 5.00
N PHE A 37 -3.47 11.56 5.40
CA PHE A 37 -3.29 11.17 6.79
C PHE A 37 -2.63 12.27 7.64
N MET A 38 -1.63 13.00 7.11
CA MET A 38 -1.01 14.12 7.82
C MET A 38 -2.00 15.26 8.07
N VAL A 39 -2.83 15.58 7.06
CA VAL A 39 -3.90 16.58 7.21
C VAL A 39 -4.93 16.12 8.25
N GLU A 40 -5.35 14.87 8.20
CA GLU A 40 -6.29 14.29 9.18
C GLU A 40 -5.70 14.29 10.61
N ALA A 41 -4.43 13.92 10.75
CA ALA A 41 -3.70 13.92 12.01
C ALA A 41 -3.59 15.34 12.59
N TRP A 42 -3.30 16.32 11.75
CA TRP A 42 -3.26 17.72 12.15
C TRP A 42 -4.64 18.20 12.60
N GLN A 43 -5.68 17.96 11.80
CA GLN A 43 -7.06 18.35 12.14
C GLN A 43 -7.52 17.78 13.48
N ARG A 44 -7.21 16.51 13.76
CA ARG A 44 -7.48 15.85 15.05
C ARG A 44 -6.73 16.51 16.20
N ARG A 45 -5.46 16.90 16.01
CA ARG A 45 -4.67 17.62 17.04
C ARG A 45 -5.20 19.03 17.31
N THR A 46 -5.70 19.72 16.29
CA THR A 46 -6.30 21.06 16.41
C THR A 46 -7.79 21.05 16.81
N GLY A 47 -8.38 19.90 17.13
CA GLY A 47 -9.78 19.79 17.59
C GLY A 47 -10.85 20.08 16.53
N ARG A 48 -10.48 20.37 15.27
CA ARG A 48 -11.41 20.69 14.16
C ARG A 48 -11.87 19.46 13.36
N TYR A 49 -11.55 18.25 13.84
CA TYR A 49 -11.86 17.03 13.11
C TYR A 49 -13.36 16.73 13.16
N ARG A 50 -14.05 16.94 12.04
CA ARG A 50 -15.41 16.45 11.83
C ARG A 50 -15.34 14.95 11.50
N SER A 51 -15.74 14.12 12.46
CA SER A 51 -15.83 12.67 12.27
C SER A 51 -16.74 12.34 11.08
N GLN A 52 -16.15 11.79 10.01
CA GLN A 52 -16.91 11.28 8.87
C GLN A 52 -17.83 10.12 9.29
N LEU A 53 -17.44 9.35 10.30
CA LEU A 53 -18.24 8.25 10.87
C LEU A 53 -19.53 8.80 11.53
N ALA A 54 -19.41 9.87 12.31
CA ALA A 54 -20.56 10.54 12.95
C ALA A 54 -21.52 11.15 11.91
N SER A 55 -20.99 11.72 10.82
CA SER A 55 -21.81 12.26 9.73
C SER A 55 -22.53 11.17 8.91
N TRP A 56 -21.94 9.98 8.80
CA TRP A 56 -22.57 8.84 8.12
C TRP A 56 -23.67 8.22 8.98
N HIS A 57 -23.41 8.05 10.29
CA HIS A 57 -24.41 7.60 11.27
C HIS A 57 -25.61 8.55 11.32
N ALA A 58 -25.37 9.87 11.34
CA ALA A 58 -26.43 10.89 11.32
C ALA A 58 -27.28 10.90 10.04
N ARG A 59 -26.79 10.32 8.93
CA ARG A 59 -27.52 10.28 7.64
C ARG A 59 -28.19 8.94 7.35
N HIS A 60 -27.68 7.83 7.87
CA HIS A 60 -28.17 6.49 7.52
C HIS A 60 -28.79 5.72 8.69
N GLY A 61 -28.58 6.13 9.95
CA GLY A 61 -29.21 5.47 11.11
C GLY A 61 -28.98 3.95 11.18
N GLY A 62 -27.77 3.50 10.80
CA GLY A 62 -27.42 2.09 10.70
C GLY A 62 -27.03 1.45 12.03
N SER A 63 -27.14 0.11 12.09
CA SER A 63 -26.67 -0.74 13.19
C SER A 63 -25.14 -0.60 13.39
N SER A 64 -24.61 -0.91 14.58
CA SER A 64 -23.16 -0.93 14.82
C SER A 64 -22.41 -1.80 13.80
N ASP A 65 -23.04 -2.89 13.36
CA ASP A 65 -22.50 -3.80 12.35
C ASP A 65 -22.25 -3.12 10.99
N ASP A 66 -23.12 -2.19 10.57
CA ASP A 66 -22.96 -1.45 9.31
C ASP A 66 -21.77 -0.48 9.37
N LEU A 67 -21.55 0.13 10.54
CA LEU A 67 -20.40 1.01 10.75
C LEU A 67 -19.09 0.21 10.75
N GLU A 68 -19.07 -0.97 11.37
CA GLU A 68 -17.90 -1.85 11.30
C GLU A 68 -17.61 -2.28 9.86
N LEU A 69 -18.63 -2.65 9.09
CA LEU A 69 -18.49 -3.03 7.69
C LEU A 69 -17.93 -1.88 6.84
N TRP A 70 -18.37 -0.64 7.10
CA TRP A 70 -17.83 0.55 6.45
C TRP A 70 -16.35 0.80 6.79
N ILE A 71 -15.96 0.64 8.06
CA ILE A 71 -14.57 0.75 8.51
C ILE A 71 -13.70 -0.28 7.79
N LEU A 72 -14.17 -1.53 7.69
CA LEU A 72 -13.44 -2.60 7.01
C LEU A 72 -13.20 -2.28 5.53
N LYS A 73 -14.25 -1.88 4.78
CA LYS A 73 -14.13 -1.48 3.37
C LYS A 73 -13.16 -0.31 3.17
N ARG A 74 -13.15 0.65 4.09
CA ARG A 74 -12.25 1.81 4.00
C ARG A 74 -10.78 1.44 4.23
N LEU A 75 -10.50 0.44 5.07
CA LEU A 75 -9.16 -0.02 5.38
C LEU A 75 -8.62 -1.05 4.39
N GLU A 76 -9.49 -1.64 3.59
CA GLU A 76 -9.18 -2.72 2.65
C GLU A 76 -8.08 -2.32 1.66
N TRP A 77 -8.20 -1.16 1.02
CA TRP A 77 -7.19 -0.67 0.08
C TRP A 77 -5.81 -0.50 0.71
N LEU A 78 -5.73 0.10 1.91
CA LEU A 78 -4.47 0.21 2.65
C LEU A 78 -3.87 -1.16 2.98
N ARG A 79 -4.72 -2.12 3.37
CA ARG A 79 -4.30 -3.48 3.69
C ARG A 79 -3.77 -4.21 2.45
N ILE A 80 -4.48 -4.13 1.32
CA ILE A 80 -4.06 -4.76 0.07
C ILE A 80 -2.71 -4.19 -0.35
N THR A 81 -2.57 -2.86 -0.49
CA THR A 81 -1.32 -2.24 -0.92
C THR A 81 -0.15 -2.59 0.01
N SER A 82 -0.34 -2.54 1.34
CA SER A 82 0.74 -2.84 2.28
C SER A 82 1.26 -4.28 2.21
N ARG A 83 0.42 -5.23 1.76
CA ARG A 83 0.79 -6.65 1.65
C ARG A 83 1.27 -7.03 0.25
N THR A 84 0.68 -6.45 -0.80
CA THR A 84 1.02 -6.78 -2.18
C THR A 84 2.26 -6.06 -2.66
N ALA A 85 2.55 -4.84 -2.19
CA ALA A 85 3.73 -4.09 -2.62
C ALA A 85 5.06 -4.84 -2.34
N PRO A 86 5.33 -5.39 -1.13
CA PRO A 86 6.55 -6.18 -0.89
C PRO A 86 6.66 -7.42 -1.78
N MET A 87 5.53 -8.08 -2.06
CA MET A 87 5.48 -9.24 -2.95
C MET A 87 5.84 -8.86 -4.40
N LEU A 88 5.34 -7.71 -4.88
CA LEU A 88 5.71 -7.16 -6.18
C LEU A 88 7.21 -6.82 -6.24
N GLY A 89 7.77 -6.27 -5.16
CA GLY A 89 9.21 -6.03 -5.03
C GLY A 89 10.02 -7.31 -5.17
N LEU A 90 9.59 -8.41 -4.53
CA LEU A 90 10.24 -9.72 -4.65
C LEU A 90 10.17 -10.28 -6.08
N VAL A 91 9.03 -10.12 -6.77
CA VAL A 91 8.91 -10.49 -8.19
C VAL A 91 9.88 -9.68 -9.06
N ALA A 92 10.03 -8.37 -8.77
CA ALA A 92 10.93 -7.49 -9.51
C ALA A 92 12.41 -7.88 -9.42
N THR A 93 12.84 -8.64 -8.40
CA THR A 93 14.21 -9.17 -8.34
C THR A 93 14.38 -10.52 -9.01
N MET A 94 13.31 -11.33 -9.05
CA MET A 94 13.36 -12.66 -9.63
C MET A 94 13.38 -12.65 -11.16
N ILE A 95 12.70 -11.69 -11.80
CA ILE A 95 12.64 -11.57 -13.27
C ILE A 95 14.03 -11.27 -13.90
N PRO A 96 14.78 -10.25 -13.47
CA PRO A 96 16.07 -9.90 -14.10
C PRO A 96 17.22 -10.87 -13.74
N MET A 97 17.00 -11.82 -12.82
CA MET A 97 18.07 -12.72 -12.38
C MET A 97 18.52 -13.69 -13.48
N GLY A 98 17.62 -14.13 -14.36
CA GLY A 98 17.97 -14.94 -15.54
C GLY A 98 18.93 -14.22 -16.49
N PRO A 99 18.58 -13.01 -17.00
CA PRO A 99 19.48 -12.19 -17.80
C PRO A 99 20.82 -11.90 -17.10
N ALA A 100 20.79 -11.61 -15.80
CA ALA A 100 22.00 -11.32 -15.03
C ALA A 100 22.95 -12.53 -14.94
N LEU A 101 22.43 -13.73 -14.67
CA LEU A 101 23.24 -14.95 -14.64
C LEU A 101 23.83 -15.27 -16.03
N LEU A 102 23.07 -15.03 -17.10
CA LEU A 102 23.57 -15.19 -18.46
C LEU A 102 24.70 -14.18 -18.77
N ALA A 103 24.55 -12.92 -18.38
CA ALA A 103 25.60 -11.91 -18.53
C ALA A 103 26.88 -12.28 -17.77
N LEU A 104 26.74 -12.86 -16.57
CA LEU A 104 27.86 -13.35 -15.78
C LEU A 104 28.65 -14.44 -16.50
N THR A 105 27.98 -15.40 -17.14
CA THR A 105 28.65 -16.44 -17.94
C THR A 105 29.43 -15.89 -19.14
N ARG A 106 29.10 -14.67 -19.58
CA ARG A 106 29.80 -13.93 -20.64
C ARG A 106 30.89 -12.99 -20.12
N SER A 107 31.18 -13.01 -18.82
CA SER A 107 32.10 -12.06 -18.16
C SER A 107 31.73 -10.58 -18.35
N ASP A 108 30.44 -10.29 -18.57
CA ASP A 108 29.94 -8.93 -18.74
C ASP A 108 29.47 -8.37 -17.39
N ALA A 109 30.41 -7.84 -16.61
CA ALA A 109 30.14 -7.28 -15.29
C ALA A 109 29.25 -6.02 -15.35
N GLN A 110 29.27 -5.28 -16.46
CA GLN A 110 28.48 -4.07 -16.61
C GLN A 110 26.99 -4.40 -16.74
N ALA A 111 26.64 -5.32 -17.63
CA ALA A 111 25.26 -5.76 -17.81
C ALA A 111 24.68 -6.39 -16.53
N VAL A 112 25.48 -7.11 -15.76
CA VAL A 112 25.07 -7.63 -14.44
C VAL A 112 24.72 -6.46 -13.50
N GLY A 113 25.57 -5.44 -13.42
CA GLY A 113 25.36 -4.27 -12.58
C GLY A 113 24.07 -3.53 -12.90
N GLU A 114 23.79 -3.28 -14.19
CA GLU A 114 22.59 -2.57 -14.64
C GLU A 114 21.30 -3.31 -14.23
N ASN A 115 21.25 -4.63 -14.41
CA ASN A 115 20.11 -5.46 -14.01
C ASN A 115 19.92 -5.46 -12.48
N LEU A 116 21.00 -5.53 -11.71
CA LEU A 116 20.95 -5.48 -10.25
C LEU A 116 20.44 -4.13 -9.73
N VAL A 117 20.88 -3.02 -10.32
CA VAL A 117 20.45 -1.67 -9.92
C VAL A 117 18.94 -1.51 -10.09
N VAL A 118 18.38 -1.95 -11.22
CA VAL A 118 16.92 -1.90 -11.46
C VAL A 118 16.17 -2.79 -10.47
N ALA A 119 16.65 -4.03 -10.26
CA ALA A 119 16.05 -4.98 -9.33
C ALA A 119 15.97 -4.42 -7.89
N PHE A 120 17.09 -3.96 -7.34
CA PHE A 120 17.14 -3.48 -5.95
C PHE A 120 16.38 -2.17 -5.77
N SER A 121 16.47 -1.24 -6.71
CA SER A 121 15.74 0.03 -6.65
C SER A 121 14.23 -0.23 -6.56
N SER A 122 13.72 -1.18 -7.35
CA SER A 122 12.32 -1.55 -7.36
C SER A 122 11.84 -2.11 -6.01
N VAL A 123 12.66 -2.94 -5.36
CA VAL A 123 12.38 -3.44 -4.00
C VAL A 123 12.34 -2.32 -2.99
N ILE A 124 13.31 -1.42 -3.02
CA ILE A 124 13.38 -0.29 -2.08
C ILE A 124 12.09 0.55 -2.19
N LEU A 125 11.67 0.90 -3.40
CA LEU A 125 10.43 1.66 -3.63
C LEU A 125 9.19 0.89 -3.15
N ALA A 126 9.12 -0.41 -3.43
CA ALA A 126 8.03 -1.27 -2.99
C ALA A 126 7.92 -1.35 -1.46
N LEU A 127 9.06 -1.51 -0.76
CA LEU A 127 9.10 -1.59 0.70
C LEU A 127 8.79 -0.24 1.36
N ILE A 128 9.23 0.87 0.79
CA ILE A 128 8.88 2.22 1.27
C ILE A 128 7.36 2.41 1.18
N SER A 129 6.77 2.11 0.02
CA SER A 129 5.33 2.18 -0.20
C SER A 129 4.54 1.31 0.79
N ALA A 130 4.98 0.06 0.98
CA ALA A 130 4.37 -0.87 1.92
C ALA A 130 4.46 -0.38 3.37
N SER A 131 5.61 0.14 3.77
CA SER A 131 5.86 0.62 5.13
C SER A 131 4.98 1.82 5.48
N ILE A 132 4.87 2.78 4.55
CA ILE A 132 4.00 3.95 4.71
C ILE A 132 2.53 3.52 4.85
N THR A 133 2.03 2.71 3.91
CA THR A 133 0.63 2.27 3.92
C THR A 133 0.30 1.41 5.14
N PHE A 134 1.23 0.56 5.60
CA PHE A 134 1.09 -0.24 6.82
C PHE A 134 1.01 0.61 8.09
N LEU A 135 1.86 1.63 8.21
CA LEU A 135 1.84 2.55 9.35
C LEU A 135 0.51 3.30 9.41
N ILE A 136 0.04 3.82 8.27
CA ILE A 136 -1.24 4.53 8.19
C ILE A 136 -2.41 3.58 8.50
N LEU A 137 -2.39 2.35 7.98
CA LEU A 137 -3.40 1.33 8.27
C LEU A 137 -3.52 1.10 9.78
N THR A 138 -2.38 0.95 10.46
CA THR A 138 -2.32 0.68 11.90
C THR A 138 -2.91 1.82 12.72
N VAL A 139 -2.50 3.07 12.42
CA VAL A 139 -2.99 4.24 13.16
C VAL A 139 -4.47 4.51 12.85
N ARG A 140 -4.86 4.50 11.58
CA ARG A 140 -6.26 4.77 11.16
C ARG A 140 -7.22 3.72 11.69
N ARG A 141 -6.81 2.45 11.75
CA ARG A 141 -7.60 1.39 12.39
C ARG A 141 -7.88 1.70 13.85
N ARG A 142 -6.86 2.12 14.60
CA ARG A 142 -7.01 2.49 16.01
C ARG A 142 -8.00 3.63 16.19
N TRP A 143 -7.90 4.68 15.37
CA TRP A 143 -8.79 5.84 15.43
C TRP A 143 -10.24 5.50 15.11
N LEU A 144 -10.49 4.74 14.04
CA LEU A 144 -11.86 4.38 13.65
C LEU A 144 -12.53 3.45 14.69
N LEU A 145 -11.78 2.52 15.29
CA LEU A 145 -12.30 1.67 16.38
C LEU A 145 -12.57 2.45 17.68
N GLN A 146 -11.83 3.55 17.92
CA GLN A 146 -12.13 4.46 19.03
C GLN A 146 -13.41 5.26 18.74
N GLU A 147 -13.59 5.73 17.50
CA GLU A 147 -14.81 6.43 17.07
C GLU A 147 -16.04 5.52 17.14
N LEU A 148 -15.96 4.28 16.64
CA LEU A 148 -17.05 3.29 16.73
C LEU A 148 -17.51 3.10 18.18
N ARG A 149 -16.57 2.85 19.09
CA ARG A 149 -16.88 2.69 20.52
C ARG A 149 -17.46 3.95 21.17
N SER A 150 -17.09 5.14 20.71
CA SER A 150 -17.68 6.39 21.21
C SER A 150 -19.14 6.53 20.77
N VAL A 151 -19.46 6.13 19.54
CA VAL A 151 -20.83 6.13 18.99
C VAL A 151 -21.70 5.09 19.70
N GLU A 152 -21.21 3.86 19.88
CA GLU A 152 -21.94 2.78 20.58
C GLU A 152 -22.30 3.14 22.03
N ARG A 153 -21.41 3.86 22.73
CA ARG A 153 -21.62 4.24 24.14
C ARG A 153 -22.51 5.47 24.31
N GLY A 154 -22.94 6.10 23.22
CA GLY A 154 -23.69 7.37 23.26
C GLY A 154 -22.90 8.53 23.88
N LEU A 155 -21.57 8.39 23.98
CA LEU A 155 -20.71 9.44 24.55
C LEU A 155 -20.46 10.51 23.48
N PRO A 156 -20.44 11.81 23.85
CA PRO A 156 -20.04 12.86 22.93
C PRO A 156 -18.66 12.51 22.36
N THR A 157 -18.56 12.53 21.03
CA THR A 157 -17.32 12.22 20.32
C THR A 157 -16.22 13.13 20.87
N PRO A 158 -15.00 12.64 21.17
CA PRO A 158 -13.93 13.45 21.76
C PRO A 158 -13.48 14.67 20.91
N ALA A 159 -14.08 14.87 19.73
CA ALA A 159 -13.90 16.04 18.88
C ALA A 159 -15.02 17.11 19.01
N GLY A 160 -16.00 16.91 19.90
CA GLY A 160 -17.12 17.83 20.15
C GLY A 160 -17.09 18.55 21.51
N ALA A 161 -16.00 18.45 22.25
CA ALA A 161 -15.78 19.19 23.51
C ALA A 161 -14.85 20.38 23.27
N ALA A 162 -15.28 21.31 22.42
CA ALA A 162 -14.70 22.64 22.26
C ALA A 162 -15.80 23.63 21.86
#